data_AF-A0A381S946-F1
#
_entry.id   AF-A0A381S946-F1
#
_cell.length_a   1.000
_cell.length_b   1.000
_cell.length_c   1.000
_cell.angle_alpha   90.00
_cell.angle_beta   90.00
_cell.angle_gamma   90.00
#
_symmetry.space_group_name_H-M   'P 1'
#
loop_
_entity.id
_entity.type
_entity.pdbx_description
1 polymer ?
#
loop_
_entity_poly.entity_id
_entity_poly.type
_entity_poly.pdbx_seq_one_letter_code
_entity_poly.pdbx_strand_id
1 'polypeptide(L)'
;WDQLAIWAVTVGTNMARAHPFIGHEGPGASLLAIGDINLVHSGSDVRFALLGGRFVGEATLLRFYVLHCIAIPFIMMIFMAVHFWRIRKDGGISGPL
;
A
#
# COMPACT_ATOMS: atom_id res chain seq x y z
N TRP A 1 -2.15 -6.36 18.33
CA TRP A 1 -2.21 -4.92 18.63
C TRP A 1 -1.47 -4.67 19.94
N ASP A 2 -0.18 -5.01 19.94
CA ASP A 2 0.74 -4.79 21.04
C ASP A 2 1.53 -3.50 20.78
N GLN A 3 2.35 -3.09 21.76
CA GLN A 3 3.12 -1.84 21.68
C GLN A 3 4.05 -1.81 20.45
N LEU A 4 4.73 -2.92 20.13
CA LEU A 4 5.64 -2.97 19.00
C LEU A 4 4.90 -2.87 17.67
N ALA A 5 3.75 -3.56 17.51
CA ALA A 5 2.95 -3.43 16.29
C ALA A 5 2.43 -2.01 16.09
N ILE A 6 1.99 -1.32 17.15
CA ILE A 6 1.53 0.08 17.05
C ILE A 6 2.67 0.98 16.56
N TRP A 7 3.88 0.85 17.12
CA TRP A 7 5.03 1.62 16.68
C TRP A 7 5.47 1.29 15.26
N ALA A 8 5.49 0.01 14.89
CA ALA A 8 5.83 -0.43 13.55
C ALA A 8 4.86 0.19 12.51
N VAL A 9 3.56 0.14 12.76
CA VAL A 9 2.55 0.76 11.88
C VAL A 9 2.71 2.27 11.83
N THR A 10 2.97 2.91 12.98
CA THR A 10 3.18 4.37 13.05
C THR A 10 4.39 4.80 12.23
N VAL A 11 5.54 4.15 12.41
CA VAL A 11 6.77 4.46 11.67
C VAL A 11 6.60 4.14 10.18
N GLY A 12 6.09 2.97 9.84
CA GLY A 12 5.91 2.54 8.45
C GLY A 12 4.96 3.45 7.67
N THR A 13 3.82 3.83 8.26
CA THR A 13 2.87 4.73 7.60
C THR A 13 3.35 6.19 7.57
N ASN A 14 4.22 6.60 8.50
CA ASN A 14 4.87 7.90 8.42
C ASN A 14 5.85 8.00 7.25
N MET A 15 6.58 6.93 6.92
CA MET A 15 7.43 6.88 5.72
C MET A 15 6.61 7.02 4.43
N ALA A 16 5.38 6.49 4.41
CA ALA A 16 4.52 6.57 3.22
C ALA A 16 4.21 8.02 2.79
N ARG A 17 4.23 8.99 3.72
CA ARG A 17 4.03 10.42 3.40
C ARG A 17 5.08 11.00 2.47
N ALA A 18 6.28 10.42 2.45
CA ALA A 18 7.37 10.84 1.59
C ALA A 18 7.27 10.27 0.16
N HIS A 19 6.22 9.51 -0.15
CA HIS A 19 6.02 8.97 -1.49
C HIS A 19 6.02 10.11 -2.53
N PRO A 20 6.84 10.04 -3.60
CA PRO A 20 7.12 11.19 -4.48
C PRO A 20 5.89 11.91 -5.03
N PHE A 21 4.86 11.15 -5.43
CA PHE A 21 3.64 11.71 -6.04
C PHE A 21 2.45 11.75 -5.07
N ILE A 22 2.09 10.61 -4.47
CA ILE A 22 0.86 10.45 -3.67
C ILE A 22 1.05 10.62 -2.15
N GLY A 23 2.21 11.08 -1.71
CA GLY A 23 2.47 11.48 -0.33
C GLY A 23 2.54 13.00 -0.23
N HIS A 24 1.87 13.61 0.74
CA HIS A 24 1.80 15.08 0.82
C HIS A 24 3.13 15.77 1.20
N GLU A 25 4.10 15.00 1.70
CA GLU A 25 5.47 15.48 1.98
C GLU A 25 6.43 15.15 0.81
N GLY A 26 5.93 14.52 -0.26
CA GLY A 26 6.72 14.13 -1.43
C GLY A 26 7.07 15.33 -2.33
N PRO A 27 8.26 15.33 -2.96
CA PRO A 27 8.71 16.44 -3.82
C PRO A 27 7.83 16.67 -5.07
N GLY A 28 7.08 15.65 -5.51
CA GLY A 28 6.15 15.72 -6.63
C GLY A 28 4.68 15.87 -6.22
N ALA A 29 4.37 16.06 -4.94
CA ALA A 29 2.99 16.23 -4.47
C ALA A 29 2.32 17.48 -5.08
N SER A 30 3.10 18.56 -5.27
CA SER A 30 2.66 19.81 -5.90
C SER A 30 2.30 19.66 -7.38
N LEU A 31 2.74 18.58 -8.03
CA LEU A 31 2.38 18.30 -9.42
C LEU A 31 0.94 17.76 -9.55
N LEU A 32 0.38 17.24 -8.46
CA LEU A 32 -1.01 16.76 -8.40
C LEU A 32 -1.92 17.85 -7.85
N ALA A 33 -1.85 19.04 -8.45
CA ALA A 33 -2.72 20.18 -8.18
C ALA A 33 -3.47 20.59 -9.46
N ILE A 34 -4.74 20.99 -9.33
CA ILE A 34 -5.53 21.55 -10.43
C ILE A 34 -5.76 23.03 -10.13
N GLY A 35 -4.93 23.91 -10.69
CA GLY A 35 -4.92 25.32 -10.27
C GLY A 35 -4.52 25.43 -8.80
N ASP A 36 -5.39 26.03 -7.97
CA ASP A 36 -5.12 26.27 -6.55
C ASP A 36 -5.55 25.11 -5.62
N ILE A 37 -6.16 24.05 -6.15
CA ILE A 37 -6.57 22.88 -5.35
C ILE A 37 -5.49 21.79 -5.36
N ASN A 38 -4.84 21.58 -4.21
CA ASN A 38 -3.93 20.45 -4.00
C ASN A 38 -4.74 19.17 -3.78
N LEU A 39 -4.59 18.18 -4.67
CA LEU A 39 -5.31 16.91 -4.55
C LEU A 39 -4.69 16.01 -3.46
N VAL A 40 -3.39 16.16 -3.22
CA VAL A 40 -2.63 15.40 -2.21
C VAL A 40 -2.32 16.30 -1.02
N HIS A 41 -3.02 16.07 0.09
CA HIS A 41 -2.82 16.77 1.36
C HIS A 41 -2.94 15.79 2.53
N SER A 42 -2.70 16.23 3.77
CA SER A 42 -2.73 15.40 4.99
C SER A 42 -4.04 14.61 5.25
N GLY A 43 -5.12 14.95 4.53
CA GLY A 43 -6.42 14.27 4.62
C GLY A 43 -6.78 13.45 3.38
N SER A 44 -5.90 13.39 2.38
CA SER A 44 -6.14 12.74 1.07
C SER A 44 -4.87 12.09 0.50
N ASP A 45 -3.87 11.82 1.35
CA ASP A 45 -2.61 11.21 0.93
C ASP A 45 -2.59 9.68 1.14
N VAL A 46 -1.53 9.03 0.69
CA VAL A 46 -1.35 7.59 0.85
C VAL A 46 -1.37 7.14 2.31
N ARG A 47 -0.85 7.94 3.25
CA ARG A 47 -0.91 7.62 4.69
C ARG A 47 -2.35 7.62 5.19
N PHE A 48 -3.14 8.62 4.81
CA PHE A 48 -4.57 8.68 5.14
C PHE A 48 -5.34 7.50 4.54
N ALA A 49 -5.02 7.10 3.30
CA ALA A 49 -5.61 5.92 2.66
C ALA A 49 -5.28 4.63 3.41
N LEU A 50 -4.07 4.48 3.96
CA LEU A 50 -3.69 3.30 4.75
C LEU A 50 -4.34 3.30 6.14
N LEU A 51 -4.33 4.44 6.84
CA LEU A 51 -4.79 4.53 8.24
C LEU A 51 -6.31 4.65 8.39
N GLY A 52 -6.99 5.29 7.43
CA GLY A 52 -8.41 5.65 7.54
C GLY A 52 -8.72 6.80 8.48
N GLY A 53 -7.71 7.56 8.86
CA GLY A 53 -7.79 8.72 9.72
C GLY A 53 -6.44 9.43 9.78
N ARG A 54 -6.36 10.51 10.56
CA ARG A 54 -5.12 11.27 10.74
C ARG A 54 -4.16 10.62 11.73
N PHE A 55 -4.65 9.69 12.55
CA PHE A 55 -3.91 8.98 13.60
C PHE A 55 -4.16 7.47 13.52
N VAL A 56 -3.24 6.68 14.11
CA VAL A 56 -3.39 5.23 14.23
C VAL A 56 -4.47 4.93 15.26
N GLY A 57 -5.48 4.16 14.88
CA GLY A 57 -6.60 3.81 15.77
C GLY A 57 -7.40 2.62 15.27
N GLU A 58 -8.65 2.50 15.73
CA GLU A 58 -9.53 1.37 15.40
C GLU A 58 -9.76 1.20 13.89
N ALA A 59 -9.99 2.32 13.17
CA ALA A 59 -10.11 2.31 11.71
C ALA A 59 -8.87 1.71 11.03
N THR A 60 -7.68 1.96 11.58
CA THR A 60 -6.43 1.39 11.08
C THR A 60 -6.40 -0.12 11.29
N LEU A 61 -6.79 -0.60 12.49
CA LEU A 61 -6.86 -2.03 12.78
C LEU A 61 -7.76 -2.75 11.78
N LEU A 62 -8.97 -2.22 11.53
CA LEU A 62 -9.91 -2.82 10.59
C LEU A 62 -9.36 -2.83 9.16
N ARG A 63 -8.75 -1.73 8.70
CA ARG A 63 -8.15 -1.66 7.35
C ARG A 63 -7.01 -2.65 7.18
N PHE A 64 -6.10 -2.73 8.13
CA PHE A 64 -4.99 -3.68 8.07
C PHE A 64 -5.48 -5.14 8.17
N TYR A 65 -6.52 -5.40 8.96
CA TYR A 65 -7.15 -6.73 9.03
C TYR A 65 -7.72 -7.15 7.67
N VAL A 66 -8.54 -6.29 7.04
CA VAL A 66 -9.11 -6.57 5.71
C VAL A 66 -8.01 -6.67 4.65
N LEU A 67 -7.03 -5.77 4.69
CA LEU A 67 -5.88 -5.80 3.79
C LEU A 67 -5.12 -7.14 3.90
N HIS A 68 -4.84 -7.60 5.11
CA HIS A 68 -4.01 -8.78 5.36
C HIS A 68 -4.75 -10.10 5.18
N CYS A 69 -6.00 -10.19 5.65
CA CYS A 69 -6.74 -11.44 5.64
C CYS A 69 -7.56 -11.66 4.37
N ILE A 70 -7.86 -10.60 3.61
CA ILE A 70 -8.70 -10.69 2.40
C ILE A 70 -7.93 -10.20 1.17
N ALA A 71 -7.55 -8.91 1.14
CA ALA A 71 -7.05 -8.30 -0.08
C ALA A 71 -5.70 -8.89 -0.54
N ILE A 72 -4.70 -8.99 0.34
CA ILE A 72 -3.38 -9.54 0.02
C ILE A 72 -3.49 -11.01 -0.40
N PRO A 73 -4.15 -11.92 0.35
CA PRO A 73 -4.32 -13.30 -0.07
C PRO A 73 -5.01 -13.43 -1.42
N PHE A 74 -6.04 -12.63 -1.68
CA PHE A 74 -6.74 -12.65 -2.96
C PHE A 74 -5.85 -12.21 -4.14
N ILE A 75 -5.11 -11.10 -3.99
CA ILE A 75 -4.15 -10.63 -5.00
C ILE A 75 -3.04 -11.67 -5.21
N MET A 76 -2.51 -12.25 -4.14
CA MET A 76 -1.51 -13.31 -4.21
C MET A 76 -2.04 -14.54 -4.92
N MET A 77 -3.28 -14.97 -4.67
CA MET A 77 -3.90 -16.08 -5.41
C MET A 77 -3.94 -15.81 -6.92
N ILE A 78 -4.31 -14.60 -7.33
CA ILE A 78 -4.33 -14.21 -8.75
C ILE A 78 -2.92 -14.26 -9.34
N PHE A 79 -1.93 -13.66 -8.67
CA PHE A 79 -0.55 -13.67 -9.17
C PHE A 79 0.04 -15.07 -9.23
N MET A 80 -0.23 -15.93 -8.24
CA MET A 80 0.20 -17.33 -8.26
C MET A 80 -0.47 -18.11 -9.40
N ALA A 81 -1.76 -17.87 -9.66
CA ALA A 81 -2.46 -18.50 -10.77
C ALA A 81 -1.86 -18.08 -12.13
N VAL A 82 -1.61 -16.78 -12.33
CA VAL A 82 -0.94 -16.26 -13.54
C VAL A 82 0.48 -16.82 -13.66
N HIS A 83 1.24 -16.84 -12.57
CA HIS A 83 2.60 -17.38 -12.52
C HIS A 83 2.65 -18.86 -12.91
N PHE A 84 1.78 -19.69 -12.33
CA PHE A 84 1.71 -21.12 -12.67
C PHE A 84 1.18 -21.38 -14.08
N TRP A 85 0.23 -20.56 -14.55
CA TRP A 85 -0.23 -20.61 -15.93
C TRP A 85 0.91 -20.30 -16.90
N ARG A 86 1.73 -19.27 -16.60
CA ARG A 86 2.91 -18.92 -17.40
C ARG A 86 3.95 -20.03 -17.43
N ILE A 87 4.30 -20.60 -16.28
CA ILE A 87 5.22 -21.75 -16.22
C ILE A 87 4.75 -22.87 -17.16
N ARG A 88 3.46 -23.23 -17.09
CA ARG A 88 2.94 -24.31 -17.94
C ARG A 88 2.83 -23.91 -19.41
N LYS A 89 2.53 -22.65 -19.72
CA LYS A 89 2.35 -22.17 -21.09
C LYS A 89 3.68 -22.00 -21.82
N ASP A 90 4.71 -21.52 -21.13
CA ASP A 90 6.00 -21.14 -21.71
C ASP A 90 7.00 -22.33 -21.78
N GLY A 91 6.51 -23.57 -21.70
CA GLY A 91 7.31 -24.78 -21.90
C GLY A 91 7.77 -25.49 -20.61
N GLY A 92 7.27 -25.07 -19.45
CA GLY A 92 7.62 -25.67 -18.16
C GLY A 92 8.88 -25.06 -17.55
N ILE A 93 9.69 -25.91 -16.92
CA ILE A 93 10.93 -25.50 -16.26
C ILE A 93 12.03 -25.38 -17.31
N SER A 94 12.80 -24.30 -17.27
CA SER A 94 13.99 -24.13 -18.11
C SER A 94 14.95 -25.30 -17.89
N GLY A 95 15.36 -25.95 -18.97
CA GLY A 95 16.38 -27.01 -18.93
C GLY A 95 17.73 -26.50 -18.41
N PRO A 96 18.62 -27.41 -17.99
CA PRO A 96 19.98 -27.04 -17.60
C PRO A 96 20.72 -26.35 -18.75
N LEU A 97 21.58 -25.41 -18.38
CA LEU A 97 22.50 -24.71 -19.30
C LEU A 97 23.56 -25.66 -19.86
#